data_AF-A0A430AU16-F1
#
_entry.id   AF-A0A430AU16-F1
#
_cell.length_a   1.000
_cell.length_b   1.000
_cell.length_c   1.000
_cell.angle_alpha   90.00
_cell.angle_beta   90.00
_cell.angle_gamma   90.00
#
_symmetry.space_group_name_H-M   'P 1'
#
loop_
_entity.id
_entity.type
_entity.pdbx_description
1 polymer ?
#
loop_
_entity_poly.entity_id
_entity_poly.type
_entity_poly.pdbx_seq_one_letter_code
_entity_poly.pdbx_strand_id
1 'polypeptide(L)' 'MDRIDKLFKEVERLEKAYKDHFNADIPDKIIGWWDPVTIIGNPDELEAGVKAMTRDVQEAIDTNTPIEEISDEMWKGIMF' A
#
# COMPACT_ATOMS: atom_id res chain seq x y z
N MET A 1 2.14 5.33 -22.18
CA MET A 1 1.97 4.80 -20.82
C MET A 1 1.22 5.86 -20.05
N ASP A 2 0.03 5.49 -19.60
CA ASP A 2 -0.82 6.35 -18.78
C ASP A 2 -0.14 6.67 -17.44
N ARG A 3 -0.45 7.81 -16.83
CA ARG A 3 0.04 8.18 -15.48
C ARG A 3 -0.37 7.12 -14.47
N ILE A 4 -1.59 6.60 -14.63
CA ILE A 4 -2.15 5.53 -13.79
C ILE A 4 -1.37 4.21 -13.97
N ASP A 5 -1.03 3.83 -15.21
CA ASP A 5 -0.20 2.63 -15.47
C ASP A 5 1.16 2.68 -14.75
N LYS A 6 1.75 3.87 -14.63
CA LYS A 6 3.04 4.03 -13.92
C LYS A 6 2.88 3.80 -12.42
N LEU A 7 1.80 4.31 -11.84
CA LEU A 7 1.50 4.15 -10.42
C LEU A 7 1.25 2.66 -10.09
N PHE A 8 0.48 1.94 -10.92
CA PHE A 8 0.31 0.50 -10.72
C PHE A 8 1.61 -0.30 -10.84
N LYS A 9 2.49 0.04 -11.81
CA LYS A 9 3.81 -0.58 -11.89
C LYS A 9 4.70 -0.29 -10.70
N GLU A 10 4.50 0.84 -10.03
CA GLU A 10 5.23 1.19 -8.81
C GLU A 10 4.74 0.37 -7.62
N VAL A 11 3.42 0.21 -7.48
CA VAL A 11 2.82 -0.72 -6.52
C VAL A 11 3.36 -2.14 -6.69
N GLU A 12 3.32 -2.69 -7.91
CA GLU A 12 3.86 -4.04 -8.20
C GLU A 12 5.34 -4.19 -7.81
N ARG A 13 6.14 -3.13 -7.98
CA ARG A 13 7.56 -3.13 -7.57
C ARG A 13 7.72 -3.14 -6.06
N LEU A 14 6.89 -2.36 -5.35
CA LEU A 14 6.92 -2.27 -3.89
C LEU A 14 6.45 -3.58 -3.24
N GLU A 15 5.37 -4.18 -3.75
CA GLU A 15 4.91 -5.50 -3.33
C GLU A 15 5.99 -6.56 -3.49
N LYS A 16 6.65 -6.56 -4.65
CA LYS A 16 7.75 -7.48 -4.91
C LYS A 16 8.94 -7.24 -3.97
N ALA A 17 9.35 -5.99 -3.76
CA ALA A 17 10.46 -5.67 -2.87
C ALA A 17 10.19 -6.10 -1.43
N TYR A 18 8.97 -5.85 -0.93
CA TYR A 18 8.53 -6.30 0.38
C TYR A 18 8.55 -7.83 0.47
N LYS A 19 7.99 -8.51 -0.54
CA LYS A 19 7.96 -9.98 -0.60
C LYS A 19 9.36 -10.60 -0.65
N ASP A 20 10.27 -10.03 -1.43
CA ASP A 20 11.65 -10.51 -1.53
C ASP A 20 12.40 -10.33 -0.19
N HIS A 21 12.08 -9.29 0.59
CA HIS A 21 12.71 -9.01 1.88
C HIS A 21 12.14 -9.83 3.04
N PHE A 22 10.80 -9.88 3.16
CA PHE A 22 10.11 -10.52 4.28
C PHE A 22 9.64 -11.96 3.99
N ASN A 23 9.75 -12.41 2.73
CA ASN A 23 9.17 -13.67 2.26
C ASN A 23 7.66 -13.80 2.57
N ALA A 24 6.97 -12.66 2.57
CA ALA A 24 5.54 -12.53 2.87
C ALA A 24 4.92 -11.46 1.98
N ASP A 25 3.65 -11.63 1.63
CA ASP A 25 2.90 -10.61 0.91
C ASP A 25 2.56 -9.45 1.85
N ILE A 26 2.41 -8.25 1.26
CA ILE A 26 1.91 -7.09 2.00
C ILE A 26 0.46 -7.39 2.45
N PRO A 27 0.08 -7.10 3.70
CA PRO A 27 -1.29 -7.30 4.15
C PRO A 27 -2.31 -6.55 3.27
N ASP A 28 -3.43 -7.20 2.93
CA ASP A 28 -4.51 -6.57 2.15
C ASP A 28 -5.22 -5.44 2.93
N LYS A 29 -5.17 -5.50 4.27
CA LYS A 29 -5.85 -4.55 5.18
C LYS A 29 -4.85 -3.59 5.80
N ILE A 30 -4.47 -2.59 5.01
CA ILE A 30 -3.62 -1.49 5.48
C ILE A 30 -4.42 -0.19 5.42
N ILE A 31 -4.47 0.53 6.54
CA ILE A 31 -5.08 1.85 6.64
C ILE A 31 -4.13 2.83 5.94
N GLY A 32 -4.67 3.63 5.04
CA GLY A 32 -4.02 4.88 4.62
C GLY A 32 -3.21 4.80 3.34
N TRP A 33 -3.19 3.67 2.64
CA TRP A 33 -2.65 3.62 1.28
C TRP A 33 -3.71 4.05 0.29
N TRP A 34 -4.84 3.36 0.18
CA TRP A 34 -5.95 3.84 -0.64
C TRP A 34 -7.22 2.99 -0.45
N ASP A 35 -8.37 3.56 -0.80
CA ASP A 35 -9.59 2.77 -1.00
C ASP A 35 -9.68 2.31 -2.48
N PRO A 36 -9.66 0.99 -2.76
CA PRO A 36 -9.74 0.46 -4.13
C PRO A 36 -11.04 0.83 -4.85
N VAL A 37 -12.09 1.27 -4.14
CA VAL A 37 -13.38 1.67 -4.71
C VAL A 37 -13.35 3.10 -5.28
N THR A 38 -12.54 4.01 -4.72
CA THR A 38 -12.43 5.42 -5.17
C THR A 38 -11.28 5.66 -6.16
N ILE A 39 -10.29 4.76 -6.20
CA ILE A 39 -9.04 4.95 -6.94
C ILE A 39 -9.20 5.08 -8.46
N ILE A 40 -10.19 4.40 -9.04
CA ILE A 40 -10.38 4.36 -10.50
C ILE A 40 -10.82 5.75 -11.02
N GLY A 41 -11.38 6.60 -10.15
CA GLY A 41 -11.83 7.96 -10.49
C GLY A 41 -10.89 9.09 -10.07
N ASN A 42 -9.95 8.86 -9.15
CA ASN A 42 -9.14 9.91 -8.51
C ASN A 42 -7.63 9.64 -8.62
N PRO A 43 -6.97 10.10 -9.71
CA PRO A 43 -5.53 9.86 -9.91
C PRO A 43 -4.62 10.51 -8.85
N ASP A 44 -5.07 11.59 -8.20
CA ASP A 44 -4.31 12.24 -7.13
C ASP A 44 -4.39 11.46 -5.79
N GLU A 45 -5.49 10.74 -5.56
CA GLU A 45 -5.66 9.84 -4.41
C GLU A 45 -4.76 8.60 -4.57
N LEU A 46 -4.70 8.05 -5.80
CA LEU A 46 -3.77 6.98 -6.15
C LEU A 46 -2.30 7.39 -5.91
N GLU A 47 -1.90 8.58 -6.36
CA GLU A 47 -0.52 9.05 -6.19
C GLU A 47 -0.15 9.25 -4.72
N ALA A 48 -1.04 9.86 -3.94
CA ALA A 48 -0.85 10.00 -2.50
C ALA A 48 -0.70 8.64 -1.81
N GLY A 49 -1.49 7.66 -2.24
CA GLY A 49 -1.45 6.31 -1.74
C GLY A 49 -0.18 5.54 -2.08
N VAL A 50 0.26 5.60 -3.34
CA VAL A 50 1.54 5.01 -3.77
C VAL A 50 2.71 5.64 -3.01
N LYS A 51 2.66 6.95 -2.75
CA LYS A 51 3.69 7.63 -1.96
C LYS A 51 3.70 7.19 -0.49
N ALA A 52 2.53 6.97 0.11
CA ALA A 52 2.42 6.43 1.46
C ALA A 52 2.96 4.99 1.52
N MET A 53 2.54 4.15 0.59
CA MET A 53 3.06 2.78 0.43
C MET A 53 4.58 2.75 0.29
N THR A 54 5.13 3.61 -0.56
CA THR A 54 6.58 3.69 -0.77
C THR A 54 7.32 3.96 0.53
N ARG A 55 6.84 4.94 1.31
CA ARG A 55 7.43 5.29 2.60
C ARG A 55 7.35 4.12 3.58
N ASP A 56 6.19 3.52 3.72
CA ASP A 56 5.94 2.50 4.74
C ASP A 56 6.67 1.18 4.40
N VAL A 57 6.72 0.79 3.11
CA VAL A 57 7.52 -0.36 2.65
C VAL A 57 9.01 -0.11 2.86
N GLN A 58 9.51 1.09 2.54
CA GLN A 58 10.92 1.42 2.75
C GLN A 58 11.26 1.41 4.25
N GLU A 59 10.42 2.00 5.09
CA GLU A 59 10.59 1.98 6.55
C GLU A 59 10.58 0.56 7.10
N ALA A 60 9.66 -0.28 6.64
CA ALA A 60 9.61 -1.69 7.01
C ALA A 60 10.92 -2.41 6.66
N ILE A 61 11.40 -2.27 5.42
CA ILE A 61 12.66 -2.87 4.96
C ILE A 61 13.86 -2.35 5.77
N ASP A 62 13.96 -1.03 5.95
CA ASP A 62 15.07 -0.38 6.65
C ASP A 62 15.14 -0.77 8.13
N THR A 63 13.98 -0.92 8.77
CA THR A 63 13.86 -1.32 10.19
C THR A 63 13.77 -2.84 10.38
N ASN A 64 13.72 -3.60 9.27
CA ASN A 64 13.43 -5.02 9.26
C ASN A 64 12.17 -5.41 10.08
N THR A 65 11.16 -4.53 10.07
CA THR A 65 9.90 -4.71 10.78
C THR A 65 8.77 -4.82 9.77
N PRO A 66 8.06 -5.97 9.70
CA PRO A 66 6.93 -6.14 8.78
C PRO A 66 5.83 -5.10 9.01
N ILE A 67 5.13 -4.72 7.95
CA ILE A 67 3.93 -3.88 8.05
C ILE A 67 2.86 -4.68 8.79
N GLU A 68 2.32 -4.11 9.87
CA GLU A 68 1.28 -4.75 10.67
C GLU A 68 -0.06 -4.69 9.94
N GLU A 69 -0.72 -5.85 9.83
CA GLU A 69 -2.12 -5.91 9.42
C GLU A 69 -2.98 -5.27 10.51
N ILE A 70 -3.86 -4.35 10.11
CA ILE A 70 -4.81 -3.78 11.04
C ILE A 70 -5.89 -4.80 11.38
N SER A 71 -6.22 -4.89 12.66
CA SER A 71 -7.28 -5.79 13.12
C SER A 71 -8.63 -5.46 12.50
N ASP A 72 -9.47 -6.48 12.30
CA ASP A 72 -10.83 -6.32 11.79
C ASP A 72 -11.68 -5.31 12.58
N GLU A 73 -11.39 -5.14 13.88
CA GLU A 73 -12.06 -4.19 14.75
C GLU A 73 -11.69 -2.74 14.41
N MET A 74 -10.41 -2.47 14.17
CA MET A 74 -9.95 -1.15 13.75
C MET A 74 -10.41 -0.81 12.33
N TRP A 75 -10.43 -1.81 11.42
CA TRP A 75 -10.93 -1.64 10.06
C TRP A 75 -12.42 -1.26 10.01
N LYS A 76 -13.24 -1.93 10.84
CA LYS A 76 -14.67 -1.60 10.98
C LYS A 76 -14.91 -0.20 11.54
N GLY A 77 -14.03 0.31 12.40
CA GLY A 77 -14.17 1.66 12.97
C GLY A 77 -13.81 2.80 12.02
N ILE A 78 -13.18 2.51 10.87
CA ILE A 78 -12.76 3.51 9.87
C ILE A 78 -13.73 3.56 8.69
N MET A 79 -14.35 2.42 8.34
CA MET A 79 -15.36 2.37 7.28
C MET A 79 -16.77 2.82 7.71
N PHE A 80 -17.00 3.11 9.01
CA PHE A 80 -18.32 3.45 9.56
C PHE A 80 -18.30 4.68 10.48
#